data_AF-A0A2P5KVQ9-F1
#
_entry.id   AF-A0A2P5KVQ9-F1
#
_cell.length_a   1.000
_cell.length_b   1.000
_cell.length_c   1.000
_cell.angle_alpha   90.00
_cell.angle_beta   90.00
_cell.angle_gamma   90.00
#
_symmetry.space_group_name_H-M   'P 1'
#
loop_
_entity.id
_entity.type
_entity.pdbx_description
1 polymer ?
#
loop_
_entity_poly.entity_id
_entity_poly.type
_entity_poly.pdbx_seq_one_letter_code
_entity_poly.pdbx_strand_id
1 'polypeptide(L)'
;MKASAPIVAAFVALAGASSIVFAQSGAAPAPKSAEECLKSAFELAQTAESKKLAEPQLDKIEALLTKMESHCDAKQFTEAAAVAKDITTAIEAK
;
A
#
# COMPACT_ATOMS: atom_id res chain seq x y z
N MET A 1 -41.35 34.30 8.42
CA MET A 1 -40.95 32.97 7.91
C MET A 1 -41.49 32.89 6.49
N LYS A 2 -40.82 32.43 5.44
CA LYS A 2 -39.42 32.13 5.12
C LYS A 2 -39.53 31.92 3.60
N ALA A 3 -38.80 32.69 2.80
CA ALA A 3 -38.84 32.58 1.36
C ALA A 3 -38.26 31.22 0.92
N SER A 4 -38.92 30.57 -0.02
CA SER A 4 -38.42 29.36 -0.68
C SER A 4 -38.32 29.62 -2.17
N ALA A 5 -37.09 29.56 -2.67
CA ALA A 5 -36.68 29.48 -4.06
C ALA A 5 -35.49 28.48 -4.12
N PRO A 6 -35.09 27.98 -5.29
CA PRO A 6 -35.53 26.66 -5.73
C PRO A 6 -34.38 25.63 -5.83
N ILE A 7 -34.86 24.41 -5.98
CA ILE A 7 -34.19 23.13 -6.25
C ILE A 7 -33.09 23.23 -7.32
N VAL A 8 -31.86 22.80 -6.98
CA VAL A 8 -30.86 22.32 -7.94
C VAL A 8 -30.13 21.10 -7.37
N ALA A 9 -30.22 20.01 -8.15
CA ALA A 9 -29.31 18.87 -8.29
C ALA A 9 -28.86 18.07 -7.04
N ALA A 10 -29.12 16.76 -7.06
CA ALA A 10 -28.16 15.78 -7.57
C ALA A 10 -28.63 14.36 -7.18
N PHE A 11 -28.70 13.48 -8.17
CA PHE A 11 -28.91 12.06 -7.97
C PHE A 11 -27.68 11.46 -7.28
N VAL A 12 -27.85 10.98 -6.05
CA VAL A 12 -26.95 10.01 -5.41
C VAL A 12 -27.72 8.70 -5.31
N ALA A 13 -27.44 7.79 -6.25
CA ALA A 13 -27.95 6.42 -6.18
C ALA A 13 -27.03 5.61 -5.26
N LEU A 14 -27.50 5.45 -4.02
CA LEU A 14 -26.94 4.60 -2.97
C LEU A 14 -27.54 3.19 -3.07
N ALA A 15 -26.70 2.18 -3.26
CA ALA A 15 -26.98 0.80 -2.93
C ALA A 15 -25.64 0.17 -2.52
N GLY A 16 -25.43 -0.37 -1.33
CA GLY A 16 -26.23 -0.54 -0.13
C GLY A 16 -25.32 -1.07 0.98
N ALA A 17 -25.91 -1.26 2.15
CA ALA A 17 -25.39 -1.98 3.33
C ALA A 17 -24.29 -1.30 4.17
N SER A 18 -24.75 -0.78 5.31
CA SER A 18 -24.03 -0.28 6.47
C SER A 18 -23.09 -1.32 7.09
N SER A 19 -21.86 -0.92 7.43
CA SER A 19 -21.17 -1.10 8.72
C SER A 19 -19.72 -0.59 8.62
N ILE A 20 -19.34 0.30 9.54
CA ILE A 20 -17.98 0.61 10.06
C ILE A 20 -16.91 -0.37 9.51
N VAL A 21 -15.79 0.01 8.88
CA VAL A 21 -14.59 0.65 9.47
C VAL A 21 -13.61 1.08 8.36
N PHE A 22 -12.80 2.10 8.65
CA PHE A 22 -11.57 2.54 7.97
C PHE A 22 -11.69 3.36 6.69
N ALA A 23 -11.80 4.67 6.91
CA ALA A 23 -10.88 5.59 6.26
C ALA A 23 -9.42 5.14 6.52
N GLN A 24 -8.88 4.24 5.70
CA GLN A 24 -7.43 4.02 5.60
C GLN A 24 -6.88 5.01 4.57
N SER A 25 -6.90 6.29 4.96
CA SER A 25 -6.04 7.31 4.38
C SER A 25 -4.58 6.85 4.56
N GLY A 26 -3.90 6.52 3.46
CA GLY A 26 -2.45 6.25 3.46
C GLY A 26 -1.99 4.97 2.77
N ALA A 27 -2.88 4.18 2.16
CA ALA A 27 -2.39 3.13 1.24
C ALA A 27 -1.87 3.80 -0.03
N ALA A 28 -0.55 3.79 -0.23
CA ALA A 28 0.01 4.02 -1.55
C ALA A 28 -0.74 3.09 -2.54
N PRO A 29 -1.16 3.60 -3.71
CA PRO A 29 -1.91 2.79 -4.66
C PRO A 29 -1.10 1.54 -4.99
N ALA A 30 -1.76 0.37 -4.97
CA ALA A 30 -1.11 -0.88 -5.32
C ALA A 30 -0.51 -0.78 -6.74
N PRO A 31 0.65 -1.43 -6.99
CA PRO A 31 1.27 -1.40 -8.31
C PRO A 31 0.32 -1.97 -9.36
N LYS A 32 0.32 -1.37 -10.55
CA LYS A 32 -0.60 -1.74 -11.65
C LYS A 32 -0.03 -2.79 -12.59
N SER A 33 1.27 -3.10 -12.46
CA SER A 33 1.98 -4.08 -13.26
C SER A 33 3.09 -4.77 -12.46
N ALA A 34 3.58 -5.89 -13.00
CA ALA A 34 4.74 -6.58 -12.43
C ALA A 34 5.98 -5.69 -12.46
N GLU A 35 6.24 -4.94 -13.54
CA GLU A 35 7.35 -3.98 -13.56
C GLU A 35 7.25 -2.90 -12.48
N GLU A 36 6.06 -2.30 -12.26
CA GLU A 36 5.89 -1.32 -11.18
C GLU A 36 6.16 -1.95 -9.80
N CYS A 37 5.69 -3.19 -9.61
CA CYS A 37 5.86 -3.93 -8.36
C CYS A 37 7.33 -4.27 -8.08
N LEU A 38 8.04 -4.85 -9.06
CA LEU A 38 9.46 -5.20 -8.93
C LEU A 38 10.34 -3.95 -8.79
N LYS A 39 9.99 -2.85 -9.46
CA LYS A 39 10.65 -1.55 -9.24
C LYS A 39 10.55 -1.09 -7.79
N SER A 40 9.37 -1.22 -7.17
CA SER A 40 9.21 -0.89 -5.74
C SER A 40 10.02 -1.80 -4.83
N ALA A 41 10.13 -3.11 -5.12
CA ALA A 41 11.00 -4.02 -4.37
C ALA A 41 12.47 -3.56 -4.44
N PHE A 42 12.95 -3.20 -5.62
CA PHE A 42 14.32 -2.70 -5.82
C PHE A 42 14.60 -1.37 -5.08
N GLU A 43 13.63 -0.45 -5.06
CA GLU A 43 13.76 0.82 -4.32
C GLU A 43 13.80 0.60 -2.80
N LEU A 44 13.02 -0.36 -2.30
CA LEU A 44 13.06 -0.76 -0.89
C LEU A 44 14.41 -1.40 -0.52
N ALA A 45 14.96 -2.25 -1.38
CA ALA A 45 16.29 -2.85 -1.19
C ALA A 45 17.38 -1.78 -1.08
N GLN A 46 17.44 -0.84 -2.03
CA GLN A 46 18.40 0.28 -1.98
C GLN A 46 18.23 1.14 -0.72
N THR A 47 16.99 1.33 -0.27
CA THR A 47 16.70 2.08 0.96
C THR A 47 17.26 1.33 2.19
N ALA A 48 17.08 0.01 2.26
CA ALA A 48 17.62 -0.82 3.33
C ALA A 48 19.16 -0.79 3.36
N GLU A 49 19.82 -0.94 2.21
CA GLU A 49 21.28 -0.85 2.08
C GLU A 49 21.81 0.51 2.56
N SER A 50 21.12 1.59 2.16
CA SER A 50 21.49 2.97 2.54
C SER A 50 21.38 3.24 4.03
N LYS A 51 20.58 2.46 4.76
CA LYS A 51 20.30 2.64 6.19
C LYS A 51 21.32 1.98 7.11
N LYS A 52 22.25 1.19 6.57
CA LYS A 52 23.28 0.47 7.36
C LYS A 52 22.68 -0.29 8.54
N LEU A 53 21.61 -1.03 8.27
CA LEU A 53 20.88 -1.81 9.26
C LEU A 53 21.76 -2.94 9.80
N ALA A 54 21.42 -3.46 10.97
CA ALA A 54 22.11 -4.63 11.51
C ALA A 54 21.84 -5.87 10.63
N GLU A 55 22.80 -6.81 10.55
CA GLU A 55 22.65 -8.07 9.80
C GLU A 55 21.30 -8.78 10.01
N PRO A 56 20.80 -8.99 11.25
CA PRO A 56 19.51 -9.66 11.43
C PRO A 56 18.30 -8.88 10.87
N GLN A 57 18.41 -7.55 10.75
CA GLN A 57 17.38 -6.75 10.07
C GLN A 57 17.50 -6.88 8.55
N LEU A 58 18.73 -6.93 8.02
CA LEU A 58 18.97 -7.16 6.59
C LEU A 58 18.45 -8.53 6.16
N ASP A 59 18.73 -9.60 6.91
CA ASP A 59 18.21 -10.95 6.66
C ASP A 59 16.68 -10.97 6.59
N LYS A 60 16.03 -10.25 7.52
CA LYS A 60 14.57 -10.12 7.54
C LYS A 60 14.07 -9.37 6.31
N ILE A 61 14.73 -8.28 5.92
CA ILE A 61 14.34 -7.47 4.77
C ILE A 61 14.54 -8.25 3.46
N GLU A 62 15.62 -9.01 3.31
CA GLU A 62 15.87 -9.87 2.16
C GLU A 62 14.76 -10.92 2.02
N ALA A 63 14.41 -11.62 3.10
CA ALA A 63 13.32 -12.58 3.09
C ALA A 63 11.96 -11.96 2.70
N LEU A 64 11.70 -10.73 3.14
CA LEU A 64 10.50 -9.99 2.75
C LEU A 64 10.56 -9.52 1.29
N LEU A 65 11.72 -9.09 0.79
CA LEU A 65 11.91 -8.69 -0.61
C LEU A 65 11.67 -9.87 -1.56
N THR A 66 12.26 -11.04 -1.28
CA THR A 66 12.01 -12.27 -2.06
C THR A 66 10.51 -12.63 -2.07
N LYS A 67 9.83 -12.45 -0.93
CA LYS A 67 8.39 -12.68 -0.84
C LYS A 67 7.60 -11.67 -1.67
N MET A 68 7.98 -10.40 -1.64
CA MET A 68 7.37 -9.34 -2.44
C MET A 68 7.55 -9.63 -3.94
N GLU A 69 8.76 -10.00 -4.38
CA GLU A 69 9.06 -10.38 -5.76
C GLU A 69 8.18 -11.55 -6.22
N SER A 70 8.04 -12.60 -5.40
CA SER A 70 7.15 -13.73 -5.69
C SER A 70 5.70 -13.29 -5.88
N HIS A 71 5.20 -12.36 -5.06
CA HIS A 71 3.87 -11.78 -5.25
C HIS A 71 3.78 -10.91 -6.50
N CYS A 72 4.83 -10.15 -6.84
CA CYS A 72 4.90 -9.36 -8.07
C CYS A 72 4.79 -10.25 -9.31
N ASP A 73 5.54 -11.35 -9.37
CA ASP A 73 5.52 -12.32 -10.46
C ASP A 73 4.16 -13.02 -10.58
N ALA A 74 3.54 -13.34 -9.44
CA ALA A 74 2.20 -13.93 -9.39
C ALA A 74 1.07 -12.92 -9.66
N LYS A 75 1.37 -11.64 -9.91
CA LYS A 75 0.40 -10.53 -10.06
C LYS A 75 -0.50 -10.34 -8.83
N GLN A 76 -0.01 -10.73 -7.66
CA GLN A 76 -0.64 -10.56 -6.35
C GLN A 76 -0.26 -9.20 -5.76
N PHE A 77 -0.66 -8.12 -6.44
CA PHE A 77 -0.18 -6.76 -6.13
C PHE A 77 -0.65 -6.23 -4.78
N THR A 78 -1.78 -6.71 -4.27
CA THR A 78 -2.29 -6.31 -2.94
C THR A 78 -1.42 -6.91 -1.84
N GLU A 79 -1.05 -8.18 -2.00
CA GLU A 79 -0.16 -8.92 -1.11
C GLU A 79 1.26 -8.36 -1.18
N ALA A 80 1.77 -8.06 -2.38
CA ALA A 80 3.05 -7.38 -2.55
C ALA A 80 3.07 -6.01 -1.84
N ALA A 81 1.98 -5.23 -1.93
CA ALA A 81 1.85 -3.95 -1.24
C ALA A 81 1.80 -4.10 0.30
N ALA A 82 1.27 -5.21 0.82
CA ALA A 82 1.33 -5.52 2.25
C ALA A 82 2.77 -5.83 2.68
N VAL A 83 3.47 -6.68 1.93
CA VAL A 83 4.89 -7.01 2.20
C VAL A 83 5.78 -5.77 2.09
N ALA A 84 5.52 -4.87 1.13
CA ALA A 84 6.22 -3.59 1.01
C ALA A 84 6.14 -2.75 2.29
N LYS A 85 4.97 -2.70 2.94
CA LYS A 85 4.79 -1.99 4.22
C LYS A 85 5.56 -2.66 5.36
N ASP A 86 5.61 -3.99 5.38
CA ASP A 86 6.40 -4.74 6.36
C ASP A 86 7.90 -4.45 6.20
N ILE A 87 8.38 -4.36 4.95
CA ILE A 87 9.76 -3.97 4.64
C ILE A 87 10.05 -2.55 5.11
N THR A 88 9.18 -1.57 4.79
CA THR A 88 9.32 -0.20 5.27
C THR A 88 9.39 -0.14 6.80
N THR A 89 8.52 -0.88 7.48
CA THR A 89 8.52 -0.95 8.95
C THR A 89 9.83 -1.56 9.49
N ALA A 90 10.36 -2.60 8.84
CA ALA A 90 11.63 -3.20 9.24
C ALA A 90 12.83 -2.25 9.03
N ILE A 91 12.81 -1.45 7.96
CA ILE A 91 13.81 -0.42 7.66
C ILE A 91 13.76 0.72 8.69
N GLU A 92 12.58 1.10 9.14
CA GLU A 92 12.37 2.20 10.08
C GLU A 92 12.49 1.79 11.55
N ALA A 93 12.45 0.49 11.83
CA ALA A 93 12.69 -0.04 13.17
C ALA A 93 14.13 0.28 13.63
N LYS A 94 14.23 1.12 14.67
CA LYS A 94 15.49 1.50 15.31
C LYS A 94 16.01 0.44 16.28
#